data_AF-A0A7W4I8P8-F1
#
_entry.id   AF-A0A7W4I8P8-F1
#
_cell.length_a   1.000
_cell.length_b   1.000
_cell.length_c   1.000
_cell.angle_alpha   90.00
_cell.angle_beta   90.00
_cell.angle_gamma   90.00
#
_symmetry.space_group_name_H-M   'P 1'
#
loop_
_entity.id
_entity.type
_entity.pdbx_description
1 polymer ?
#
loop_
_entity_poly.entity_id
_entity_poly.type
_entity_poly.pdbx_seq_one_letter_code
_entity_poly.pdbx_strand_id
1 'polypeptide(L)'
;MMRYACVILAGGAATRMGGGDKPLLLAGGRTLLGRLLDRLAGAGVPMAINTRGDTARFAAFGLPVLPDDTADGVPDGGAGPLAGVLAAMDWAAGLGCDAVLTVPGDTPFVPRDLLAALAPAPAVALSGGRR
;
A
#
# COMPACT_ATOMS: atom_id res chain seq x y z
N MET A 1 -15.47 15.37 10.45
CA MET A 1 -14.36 14.51 10.92
C MET A 1 -13.70 13.95 9.68
N MET A 2 -12.36 13.97 9.58
CA MET A 2 -11.68 13.47 8.38
C MET A 2 -11.92 11.97 8.19
N ARG A 3 -12.20 11.57 6.95
CA ARG A 3 -12.36 10.19 6.52
C ARG A 3 -11.08 9.73 5.84
N TYR A 4 -10.57 8.59 6.27
CA TYR A 4 -9.34 8.00 5.73
C TYR A 4 -9.65 6.72 4.96
N ALA A 5 -8.81 6.42 3.98
CA ALA A 5 -8.67 5.10 3.40
C ALA A 5 -7.22 4.61 3.56
N CYS A 6 -6.97 3.31 3.42
CA CYS A 6 -5.62 2.76 3.43
C CYS A 6 -5.35 1.93 2.18
N VAL A 7 -4.23 2.16 1.52
CA VAL A 7 -3.84 1.42 0.32
C VAL A 7 -2.44 0.85 0.48
N ILE A 8 -2.32 -0.45 0.26
CA ILE A 8 -1.04 -1.15 0.28
C ILE A 8 -0.43 -1.07 -1.12
N LEU A 9 0.76 -0.47 -1.25
CA LEU A 9 1.49 -0.40 -2.50
C LEU A 9 2.28 -1.70 -2.70
N ALA A 10 1.71 -2.61 -3.48
CA ALA A 10 2.26 -3.93 -3.79
C ALA A 10 2.76 -4.04 -5.25
N GLY A 11 2.88 -2.92 -5.97
CA GLY A 11 3.45 -2.85 -7.31
C GLY A 11 4.97 -2.73 -7.32
N GLY A 12 5.57 -3.00 -8.49
CA GLY A 12 7.00 -2.85 -8.76
C GLY A 12 7.69 -4.16 -9.13
N ALA A 13 8.70 -4.07 -10.01
CA ALA A 13 9.30 -5.25 -10.65
C ALA A 13 10.22 -6.10 -9.75
N ALA A 14 10.49 -5.66 -8.50
CA ALA A 14 11.38 -6.33 -7.56
C ALA A 14 12.73 -6.80 -8.14
N THR A 15 13.26 -6.09 -9.14
CA THR A 15 14.38 -6.56 -9.99
C THR A 15 15.65 -6.86 -9.21
N ARG A 16 15.88 -6.16 -8.08
CA ARG A 16 17.02 -6.41 -7.19
C ARG A 16 16.95 -7.72 -6.38
N MET A 17 15.79 -8.38 -6.36
CA MET A 17 15.59 -9.66 -5.67
C MET A 17 15.35 -10.83 -6.63
N GLY A 18 15.79 -10.69 -7.89
CA GLY A 18 15.59 -11.73 -8.91
C GLY A 18 14.18 -11.72 -9.53
N GLY A 19 13.41 -10.66 -9.32
CA GLY A 19 12.01 -10.57 -9.73
C GLY A 19 11.03 -11.18 -8.72
N GLY A 20 9.74 -11.07 -9.00
CA GLY A 20 8.67 -11.66 -8.19
C GLY A 20 7.99 -10.71 -7.19
N ASP A 21 6.94 -11.20 -6.54
CA ASP A 21 6.07 -10.42 -5.67
C ASP A 21 6.61 -10.36 -4.24
N LYS A 22 7.44 -9.35 -3.95
CA LYS A 22 7.94 -9.05 -2.60
C LYS A 22 6.89 -9.19 -1.49
N PRO A 23 5.66 -8.63 -1.62
CA PRO A 23 4.66 -8.73 -0.56
C PRO A 23 4.17 -10.16 -0.30
N LEU A 24 4.29 -11.05 -1.29
CA LEU A 24 3.87 -12.45 -1.20
C LEU A 24 4.99 -13.37 -0.66
N LEU A 25 6.19 -12.86 -0.42
CA LEU A 25 7.27 -13.66 0.19
C LEU A 25 6.87 -14.16 1.58
N LEU A 26 7.24 -15.40 1.85
CA LEU A 26 6.99 -16.04 3.14
C LEU A 26 8.13 -15.74 4.11
N ALA A 27 7.77 -15.23 5.28
CA ALA A 27 8.65 -15.15 6.44
C ALA A 27 7.96 -15.86 7.60
N GLY A 28 8.56 -16.96 8.08
CA GLY A 28 7.99 -17.79 9.16
C GLY A 28 6.57 -18.30 8.85
N GLY A 29 6.38 -18.89 7.67
CA GLY A 29 5.11 -19.50 7.24
C GLY A 29 3.97 -18.55 6.88
N ARG A 30 4.20 -17.23 6.87
CA ARG A 30 3.19 -16.22 6.55
C ARG A 30 3.75 -15.21 5.54
N THR A 31 2.91 -14.72 4.63
CA THR A 31 3.29 -13.68 3.67
C THR A 31 3.59 -12.36 4.38
N LEU A 32 4.52 -11.55 3.84
CA LEU A 32 4.77 -10.19 4.35
C LEU A 32 3.48 -9.35 4.34
N LEU A 33 2.72 -9.45 3.25
CA LEU A 33 1.43 -8.78 3.09
C LEU A 33 0.41 -9.26 4.13
N GLY A 34 0.28 -10.56 4.37
CA GLY A 34 -0.63 -11.08 5.39
C GLY A 34 -0.30 -10.56 6.79
N ARG A 35 1.00 -10.44 7.11
CA ARG A 35 1.45 -9.82 8.38
C ARG A 35 1.14 -8.33 8.42
N LEU A 36 1.30 -7.61 7.31
CA LEU A 36 0.97 -6.19 7.22
C LEU A 36 -0.55 -5.96 7.41
N LEU A 37 -1.39 -6.74 6.75
CA LEU A 37 -2.85 -6.62 6.87
C LEU A 37 -3.32 -6.85 8.33
N ASP A 38 -2.77 -7.85 9.03
CA ASP A 38 -3.04 -8.06 10.46
C ASP A 38 -2.68 -6.85 11.34
N ARG A 39 -1.65 -6.07 10.96
CA ARG A 39 -1.24 -4.87 11.69
C ARG A 39 -2.24 -3.75 11.47
N LEU A 40 -2.71 -3.60 10.23
CA LEU A 40 -3.59 -2.52 9.79
C LEU A 40 -5.08 -2.77 10.05
N ALA A 41 -5.49 -4.02 10.31
CA ALA A 41 -6.89 -4.41 10.51
C ALA A 41 -7.62 -3.59 11.59
N GLY A 42 -6.90 -3.09 12.60
CA GLY A 42 -7.46 -2.25 13.66
C GLY A 42 -7.77 -0.81 13.26
N ALA A 43 -7.36 -0.36 12.07
CA ALA A 43 -7.55 1.03 11.64
C ALA A 43 -9.02 1.36 11.34
N GLY A 44 -9.87 0.37 11.05
CA GLY A 44 -11.31 0.57 10.84
C GLY A 44 -11.65 1.42 9.62
N VAL A 45 -10.77 1.47 8.62
CA VAL A 45 -10.93 2.25 7.38
C VAL A 45 -11.02 1.33 6.17
N PRO A 46 -11.62 1.78 5.04
CA PRO A 46 -11.56 1.04 3.78
C PRO A 46 -10.12 0.73 3.39
N MET A 47 -9.86 -0.51 2.98
CA MET A 47 -8.53 -0.98 2.57
C MET A 47 -8.53 -1.50 1.13
N ALA A 48 -7.45 -1.27 0.41
CA ALA A 48 -7.20 -1.83 -0.92
C ALA A 48 -5.72 -2.18 -1.12
N ILE A 49 -5.43 -2.98 -2.15
CA ILE A 49 -4.07 -3.33 -2.58
C ILE A 49 -3.85 -2.71 -3.96
N ASN A 50 -2.85 -1.86 -4.12
CA ASN A 50 -2.41 -1.41 -5.43
C ASN A 50 -1.35 -2.36 -5.99
N THR A 51 -1.44 -2.70 -7.28
CA THR A 51 -0.43 -3.51 -7.95
C THR A 51 -0.31 -3.18 -9.43
N ARG A 52 0.79 -3.67 -10.03
CA ARG A 52 1.00 -3.65 -11.48
C ARG A 52 0.84 -5.06 -12.04
N GLY A 53 0.17 -5.16 -13.17
CA GLY A 53 -0.03 -6.42 -13.88
C GLY A 53 -1.14 -7.26 -13.25
N ASP A 54 -0.97 -8.57 -13.26
CA ASP A 54 -2.04 -9.50 -12.89
C ASP A 54 -2.54 -9.31 -11.45
N THR A 55 -3.78 -8.82 -11.31
CA THR A 55 -4.45 -8.55 -10.04
C THR A 55 -4.91 -9.83 -9.33
N ALA A 56 -5.07 -10.94 -10.06
CA ALA A 56 -5.57 -12.21 -9.49
C ALA A 56 -4.63 -12.76 -8.40
N ARG A 57 -3.34 -12.39 -8.44
CA ARG A 57 -2.35 -12.79 -7.43
C ARG A 57 -2.68 -12.33 -6.01
N PHE A 58 -3.54 -11.31 -5.84
CA PHE A 58 -3.97 -10.80 -4.55
C PHE A 58 -5.42 -11.19 -4.19
N ALA A 59 -6.11 -11.97 -5.02
CA ALA A 59 -7.51 -12.34 -4.78
C ALA A 59 -7.74 -13.02 -3.43
N ALA A 60 -6.76 -13.80 -2.95
CA ALA A 60 -6.83 -14.50 -1.66
C ALA A 60 -6.94 -13.58 -0.44
N PHE A 61 -6.63 -12.28 -0.56
CA PHE A 61 -6.73 -11.33 0.54
C PHE A 61 -8.12 -10.71 0.68
N GLY A 62 -9.03 -10.92 -0.29
CA GLY A 62 -10.41 -10.43 -0.22
C GLY A 62 -10.54 -8.91 -0.21
N LEU A 63 -9.51 -8.18 -0.65
CA LEU A 63 -9.51 -6.73 -0.76
C LEU A 63 -9.67 -6.29 -2.23
N PRO A 64 -10.24 -5.10 -2.49
CA PRO A 64 -10.14 -4.47 -3.80
C PRO A 64 -8.67 -4.38 -4.25
N VAL A 65 -8.42 -4.72 -5.51
CA VAL A 65 -7.09 -4.63 -6.13
C VAL A 65 -7.11 -3.53 -7.18
N LEU A 66 -6.27 -2.52 -7.00
CA LEU A 66 -6.20 -1.31 -7.83
C LEU A 66 -5.03 -1.46 -8.83
N PRO A 67 -5.30 -1.67 -10.12
CA PRO A 67 -4.25 -1.68 -11.13
C PRO A 67 -3.68 -0.27 -11.36
N ASP A 68 -2.37 -0.15 -11.65
CA ASP A 68 -1.69 1.11 -12.01
C ASP A 68 -1.03 1.10 -13.40
N ASP A 69 -1.39 0.13 -14.24
CA ASP A 69 -0.86 -0.08 -15.59
C ASP A 69 -1.46 0.87 -16.64
N THR A 70 -2.55 1.56 -16.33
CA THR A 70 -3.29 2.43 -17.26
C THR A 70 -3.14 3.93 -16.98
N ALA A 71 -2.14 4.38 -16.22
CA ALA A 71 -1.96 5.81 -15.98
C ALA A 71 -1.63 6.55 -17.30
N ASP A 72 -2.62 7.29 -17.81
CA ASP A 72 -2.53 8.02 -19.08
C ASP A 72 -1.24 8.85 -19.17
N GLY A 73 -0.50 8.66 -20.26
CA GLY A 73 0.70 9.46 -20.57
C GLY A 73 2.01 9.00 -19.90
N VAL A 74 2.04 7.86 -19.19
CA VAL A 74 3.29 7.24 -18.72
C VAL A 74 3.77 6.21 -19.75
N PRO A 75 4.90 6.42 -20.45
CA PRO A 75 5.44 5.43 -21.38
C PRO A 75 5.70 4.09 -20.69
N ASP A 76 5.58 3.00 -21.46
CA ASP A 76 6.01 1.65 -21.06
C ASP A 76 7.39 1.71 -20.40
N GLY A 77 7.44 1.59 -19.07
CA GLY A 77 8.70 1.58 -18.34
C GLY A 77 8.78 2.28 -16.99
N GLY A 78 7.75 2.96 -16.47
CA GLY A 78 8.00 3.66 -15.20
C GLY A 78 6.89 4.47 -14.58
N ALA A 79 5.75 3.84 -14.28
CA ALA A 79 4.87 4.40 -13.25
C ALA A 79 5.53 4.11 -11.89
N GLY A 80 6.49 4.92 -11.44
CA GLY A 80 7.14 4.73 -10.13
C GLY A 80 6.12 4.69 -8.97
N PRO A 81 6.57 4.64 -7.71
CA PRO A 81 5.66 4.59 -6.55
C PRO A 81 4.51 5.62 -6.56
N LEU A 82 4.69 6.76 -7.23
CA LEU A 82 3.68 7.80 -7.38
C LEU A 82 2.45 7.39 -8.20
N ALA A 83 2.56 6.45 -9.15
CA ALA A 83 1.39 5.97 -9.89
C ALA A 83 0.46 5.16 -8.98
N GLY A 84 1.04 4.33 -8.11
CA GLY A 84 0.29 3.64 -7.06
C GLY A 84 -0.33 4.60 -6.05
N VAL A 85 0.35 5.70 -5.72
CA VAL A 85 -0.22 6.78 -4.88
C VAL A 85 -1.39 7.46 -5.58
N LEU A 86 -1.29 7.77 -6.88
CA LEU A 86 -2.39 8.35 -7.65
C LEU A 86 -3.60 7.42 -7.67
N ALA A 87 -3.42 6.14 -8.00
CA ALA A 87 -4.50 5.15 -7.98
C ALA A 87 -5.15 5.04 -6.58
N ALA A 88 -4.36 5.16 -5.52
CA ALA A 88 -4.85 5.17 -4.14
C ALA A 88 -5.68 6.42 -3.83
N MET A 89 -5.26 7.59 -4.32
CA MET A 89 -5.98 8.85 -4.17
C MET A 89 -7.31 8.83 -4.92
N ASP A 90 -7.33 8.39 -6.17
CA ASP A 90 -8.55 8.31 -6.99
C ASP A 90 -9.57 7.36 -6.37
N TRP A 91 -9.12 6.19 -5.90
CA TRP A 91 -9.98 5.23 -5.20
C TRP A 91 -10.54 5.80 -3.89
N ALA A 92 -9.70 6.44 -3.07
CA ALA A 92 -10.14 7.06 -1.82
C ALA A 92 -11.14 8.20 -2.08
N ALA A 93 -10.91 9.02 -3.11
CA ALA A 93 -11.83 10.08 -3.53
C ALA A 93 -13.18 9.52 -3.98
N GLY A 94 -13.20 8.40 -4.73
CA GLY A 94 -14.43 7.71 -5.11
C GLY A 94 -15.27 7.20 -3.92
N LEU A 95 -14.63 6.96 -2.76
CA LEU A 95 -15.31 6.63 -1.50
C LEU A 95 -15.71 7.87 -0.68
N GLY A 96 -15.35 9.07 -1.13
CA GLY A 96 -15.52 10.33 -0.41
C GLY A 96 -14.60 10.48 0.80
N CYS A 97 -13.44 9.81 0.82
CA CYS A 97 -12.42 10.01 1.85
C CYS A 97 -11.61 11.28 1.57
N ASP A 98 -11.18 11.95 2.64
CA ASP A 98 -10.41 13.21 2.58
C ASP A 98 -8.90 12.95 2.42
N ALA A 99 -8.43 11.77 2.83
CA ALA A 99 -7.02 11.42 2.83
C ALA A 99 -6.80 9.91 2.68
N VAL A 100 -5.61 9.53 2.21
CA VAL A 100 -5.20 8.13 2.05
C VAL A 100 -3.88 7.85 2.77
N LEU A 101 -3.86 6.78 3.55
CA LEU A 101 -2.64 6.19 4.10
C LEU A 101 -2.09 5.18 3.10
N THR A 102 -0.96 5.48 2.48
CA THR A 102 -0.24 4.53 1.62
C THR A 102 0.84 3.80 2.41
N VAL A 103 0.89 2.47 2.32
CA VAL A 103 1.90 1.64 3.02
C VAL A 103 2.57 0.70 2.02
N PRO A 104 3.91 0.59 1.98
CA PRO A 104 4.59 -0.40 1.14
C PRO A 104 4.21 -1.84 1.54
N GLY A 105 3.98 -2.72 0.56
CA GLY A 105 3.57 -4.11 0.82
C GLY A 105 4.63 -4.99 1.50
N ASP A 106 5.87 -4.53 1.59
CA ASP A 106 7.02 -5.23 2.19
C ASP A 106 7.40 -4.71 3.59
N THR A 107 6.54 -3.91 4.24
CA THR A 107 6.77 -3.42 5.61
C THR A 107 5.90 -4.15 6.65
N PRO A 108 6.13 -5.45 6.95
CA PRO A 108 5.29 -6.24 7.85
C PRO A 108 5.38 -5.80 9.32
N PHE A 109 6.26 -4.85 9.64
CA PHE A 109 6.60 -4.45 11.00
C PHE A 109 6.09 -3.07 11.41
N VAL A 110 5.25 -2.43 10.59
CA VAL A 110 4.63 -1.13 10.94
C VAL A 110 3.86 -1.19 12.27
N PRO A 111 3.77 -0.07 13.01
CA PRO A 111 2.94 0.03 14.21
C PRO A 111 1.46 -0.29 13.91
N ARG A 112 0.75 -0.85 14.89
CA ARG A 112 -0.69 -1.16 14.76
C ARG A 112 -1.56 0.09 14.73
N ASP A 113 -1.06 1.17 15.30
CA ASP A 113 -1.66 2.48 15.40
C ASP A 113 -1.11 3.46 14.35
N LEU A 114 -0.50 2.96 13.25
CA LEU A 114 0.17 3.78 12.24
C LEU A 114 -0.69 4.96 11.74
N LEU A 115 -1.97 4.74 11.45
CA LEU A 115 -2.88 5.79 11.01
C LEU A 115 -3.03 6.89 12.08
N ALA A 116 -3.23 6.49 13.34
CA ALA A 116 -3.36 7.42 14.46
C ALA A 116 -2.04 8.14 14.75
N ALA A 117 -0.89 7.48 14.57
CA ALA A 117 0.43 8.07 14.76
C ALA A 117 0.80 9.10 13.68
N LEU A 118 0.26 8.95 12.46
CA LEU A 118 0.48 9.88 11.35
C LEU A 118 -0.59 11.00 11.28
N ALA A 119 -1.72 10.85 11.99
CA ALA A 119 -2.82 11.79 11.96
C ALA A 119 -2.89 12.64 13.25
N PRO A 120 -3.16 13.95 13.15
CA PRO A 120 -3.25 14.73 11.92
C PRO A 120 -1.87 15.03 11.33
N ALA A 121 -1.82 15.25 10.01
CA ALA A 121 -0.60 15.67 9.33
C ALA A 121 -0.22 17.13 9.71
N PRO A 122 1.08 17.51 9.58
CA PRO A 122 2.20 16.68 9.17
C PRO A 122 2.74 15.81 10.32
N ALA A 123 3.14 14.58 10.00
CA ALA A 123 3.85 13.68 10.91
C ALA A 123 5.12 13.15 10.22
N VAL A 124 6.19 12.95 10.99
CA VAL A 124 7.48 12.44 10.51
C VAL A 124 7.96 11.32 11.42
N ALA A 125 8.66 10.34 10.85
CA ALA A 125 9.34 9.31 11.63
C ALA A 125 10.69 9.83 12.13
N LEU A 126 11.15 9.34 13.28
CA LEU A 126 12.46 9.64 13.82
C LEU A 126 13.26 8.35 13.97
N SER A 127 14.49 8.32 13.44
CA SER A 127 15.40 7.18 13.61
C SER A 127 16.84 7.65 13.79
N GLY A 128 17.45 7.29 14.92
CA GLY A 128 18.84 7.68 15.24
C GLY A 128 19.06 9.20 15.25
N GLY A 129 18.07 9.98 15.73
CA GLY A 129 18.14 11.45 15.79
C GLY A 129 17.85 12.17 14.47
N ARG A 130 17.48 11.45 13.40
CA ARG A 130 17.13 12.01 12.09
C ARG A 130 15.63 11.93 11.85
N ARG A 131 15.06 12.99 11.28
CA ARG A 131 13.68 13.07 10.75
C ARG A 131 13.65 12.63 9.30
#